data_AF-A0A976Q713-F1
#
_entry.id   AF-A0A976Q713-F1
#
_cell.length_a   1.000
_cell.length_b   1.000
_cell.length_c   1.000
_cell.angle_alpha   90.00
_cell.angle_beta   90.00
_cell.angle_gamma   90.00
#
_symmetry.space_group_name_H-M   'P 1'
#
loop_
_entity.id
_entity.type
_entity.pdbx_description
1 polymer ?
#
loop_
_entity_poly.entity_id
_entity_poly.type
_entity_poly.pdbx_seq_one_letter_code
_entity_poly.pdbx_strand_id
1 'polypeptide(L)'
;MSLFNKKLLLFVFGFMVFASSCSLLPWNKEKYKSVKIGNSEWMVENLNVSTFQNGDEIPEAQTKDDWVYLCKQGLPAWCYYKNDTANGTKYGKLYNWYAVNDIRILAPKGWHVAKDEEWTLLTLKLGGDAVAAGKLKTKQGWKPYKGVEGNGTNTHGMNVMPGGFRSGISWFGYEGEGAGFWTSNQVDIDKAKYIMILNASNELLKGPFGKMNGMSVRCVKDKK
;
A
#
# COMPACT_ATOMS: atom_id res chain seq x y z
N MET A 1 -48.78 67.47 -11.92
CA MET A 1 -49.61 66.29 -12.20
C MET A 1 -48.68 65.10 -12.34
N SER A 2 -48.82 64.08 -11.48
CA SER A 2 -48.04 62.82 -11.42
C SER A 2 -46.57 62.99 -10.96
N LEU A 3 -46.10 62.65 -9.74
CA LEU A 3 -46.32 61.50 -8.85
C LEU A 3 -46.09 60.14 -9.52
N PHE A 4 -44.84 59.83 -9.83
CA PHE A 4 -44.41 58.43 -10.00
C PHE A 4 -43.65 57.92 -8.79
N ASN A 5 -44.32 57.00 -8.12
CA ASN A 5 -44.00 56.33 -6.90
C ASN A 5 -43.42 54.95 -7.25
N LYS A 6 -42.41 54.50 -6.48
CA LYS A 6 -42.11 53.10 -6.14
C LYS A 6 -41.74 52.13 -7.29
N LYS A 7 -40.49 51.66 -7.28
CA LYS A 7 -40.09 50.41 -6.60
C LYS A 7 -38.58 50.19 -6.80
N LEU A 8 -37.82 50.33 -5.72
CA LEU A 8 -36.43 49.90 -5.63
C LEU A 8 -36.41 48.37 -5.69
N LEU A 9 -35.91 47.79 -6.78
CA LEU A 9 -35.65 46.35 -6.87
C LEU A 9 -34.36 46.05 -6.10
N LEU A 10 -34.49 45.52 -4.88
CA LEU A 10 -33.38 44.89 -4.17
C LEU A 10 -33.10 43.51 -4.79
N PHE A 11 -31.98 43.39 -5.52
CA PHE A 11 -31.41 42.08 -5.84
C PHE A 11 -30.72 41.53 -4.59
N VAL A 12 -31.42 40.68 -3.83
CA VAL A 12 -30.77 39.86 -2.81
C VAL A 12 -30.12 38.68 -3.55
N PHE A 13 -28.82 38.74 -3.76
CA PHE A 13 -28.02 37.56 -4.11
C PHE A 13 -28.03 36.64 -2.90
N GLY A 14 -28.97 35.68 -2.89
CA GLY A 14 -28.92 34.56 -1.96
C GLY A 14 -27.69 33.73 -2.28
N PHE A 15 -26.62 33.88 -1.50
CA PHE A 15 -25.57 32.89 -1.42
C PHE A 15 -26.18 31.64 -0.82
N MET A 16 -26.58 30.71 -1.70
CA MET A 16 -26.92 29.35 -1.31
C MET A 16 -25.60 28.69 -0.90
N VAL A 17 -25.22 28.84 0.37
CA VAL A 17 -24.17 28.03 0.97
C VAL A 17 -24.71 26.61 0.94
N PHE A 18 -24.32 25.84 -0.07
CA PHE A 18 -24.32 24.39 0.07
C PHE A 18 -23.32 24.11 1.16
N ALA A 19 -23.80 24.04 2.40
CA ALA A 19 -23.22 23.16 3.38
C ALA A 19 -23.35 21.77 2.76
N SER A 20 -22.37 21.40 1.94
CA SER A 20 -22.12 20.01 1.63
C SER A 20 -22.02 19.40 3.01
N SER A 21 -23.06 18.68 3.40
CA SER A 21 -23.01 17.81 4.54
C SER A 21 -21.79 16.95 4.25
N CYS A 22 -20.68 17.27 4.90
CA CYS A 22 -19.66 16.29 5.16
C CYS A 22 -20.40 15.26 6.00
N SER A 23 -21.07 14.34 5.32
CA SER A 23 -21.34 13.04 5.87
C SER A 23 -19.94 12.55 6.17
N LEU A 24 -19.51 12.80 7.41
CA LEU A 24 -18.59 11.95 8.11
C LEU A 24 -19.28 10.59 8.09
N LEU A 25 -19.16 9.90 6.96
CA LEU A 25 -19.37 8.48 6.90
C LEU A 25 -18.45 7.98 8.01
N PRO A 26 -18.99 7.34 9.05
CA PRO A 26 -18.23 6.96 10.22
C PRO A 26 -17.00 6.23 9.69
N TRP A 27 -15.81 6.77 10.00
CA TRP A 27 -14.50 6.21 9.62
C TRP A 27 -14.66 4.71 9.54
N ASN A 28 -14.70 4.20 8.31
CA ASN A 28 -15.20 2.86 8.08
C ASN A 28 -14.34 1.97 8.94
N LYS A 29 -14.95 1.40 9.98
CA LYS A 29 -14.29 0.56 10.97
C LYS A 29 -14.06 -0.79 10.32
N GLU A 30 -13.49 -0.80 9.12
CA GLU A 30 -12.91 -1.98 8.52
C GLU A 30 -11.84 -2.42 9.51
N LYS A 31 -12.21 -3.39 10.33
CA LYS A 31 -11.26 -4.13 11.14
C LYS A 31 -10.34 -4.82 10.13
N TYR A 32 -9.24 -4.16 9.76
CA TYR A 32 -8.14 -4.80 9.07
C TYR A 32 -7.83 -6.09 9.83
N LYS A 33 -7.91 -7.23 9.14
CA LYS A 33 -7.53 -8.50 9.75
C LYS A 33 -6.08 -8.39 10.15
N SER A 34 -5.79 -8.75 11.38
CA SER A 34 -4.48 -8.59 11.96
C SER A 34 -4.03 -9.83 12.71
N VAL A 35 -2.72 -9.96 12.87
CA VAL A 35 -2.12 -11.01 13.66
C VAL A 35 -1.00 -10.48 14.53
N LYS A 36 -0.95 -10.95 15.76
CA LYS A 36 0.12 -10.60 16.70
C LYS A 36 1.28 -11.58 16.53
N ILE A 37 2.46 -11.05 16.22
CA ILE A 37 3.70 -11.82 16.12
C ILE A 37 4.73 -11.17 17.05
N GLY A 38 5.02 -11.86 18.16
CA GLY A 38 5.76 -11.27 19.26
C GLY A 38 5.02 -10.05 19.84
N ASN A 39 5.68 -8.89 19.80
CA ASN A 39 5.16 -7.65 20.38
C ASN A 39 4.47 -6.74 19.37
N SER A 40 4.48 -7.09 18.08
CA SER A 40 3.88 -6.27 17.01
C SER A 40 2.60 -6.93 16.49
N GLU A 41 1.62 -6.10 16.12
CA GLU A 41 0.38 -6.53 15.47
C GLU A 41 0.43 -6.10 14.00
N TRP A 42 0.42 -7.06 13.08
CA TRP A 42 0.60 -6.87 11.65
C TRP A 42 -0.72 -7.04 10.91
N MET A 43 -0.94 -6.28 9.84
CA MET A 43 -2.01 -6.59 8.89
C MET A 43 -1.76 -7.94 8.21
N VAL A 44 -2.84 -8.70 8.01
CA VAL A 44 -2.85 -10.01 7.34
C VAL A 44 -3.03 -9.89 5.82
N GLU A 45 -3.58 -8.77 5.36
CA GLU A 45 -3.76 -8.46 3.95
C GLU A 45 -2.79 -7.34 3.54
N ASN A 46 -2.44 -7.27 2.26
CA ASN A 46 -1.70 -6.13 1.73
C ASN A 46 -2.62 -4.90 1.73
N LEU A 47 -2.06 -3.72 1.98
CA LEU A 47 -2.83 -2.49 1.98
C LEU A 47 -3.52 -2.28 0.61
N ASN A 48 -4.78 -1.84 0.63
CA ASN A 48 -5.60 -1.72 -0.57
C ASN A 48 -6.43 -0.42 -0.61
N VAL A 49 -5.91 0.67 -0.03
CA VAL A 49 -6.57 1.99 -0.03
C VAL A 49 -6.35 2.75 -1.34
N SER A 50 -7.30 3.59 -1.74
CA SER A 50 -7.18 4.53 -2.87
C SER A 50 -7.14 6.00 -2.43
N THR A 51 -7.19 6.24 -1.12
CA THR A 51 -7.13 7.57 -0.52
C THR A 51 -6.09 7.59 0.60
N PHE A 52 -5.54 8.77 0.84
CA PHE A 52 -4.76 9.05 2.03
C PHE A 52 -5.65 9.21 3.27
N GLN A 53 -5.03 9.29 4.44
CA GLN A 53 -5.74 9.42 5.71
C GLN A 53 -6.57 10.71 5.81
N ASN A 54 -6.18 11.77 5.08
CA ASN A 54 -6.93 13.02 5.00
C ASN A 54 -8.11 12.98 4.01
N GLY A 55 -8.29 11.88 3.27
CA GLY A 55 -9.35 11.69 2.28
C GLY A 55 -8.96 12.02 0.84
N ASP A 56 -7.77 12.61 0.60
CA ASP A 56 -7.31 12.91 -0.75
C ASP A 56 -7.10 11.62 -1.55
N GLU A 57 -7.50 11.62 -2.81
CA GLU A 57 -7.29 10.49 -3.71
C GLU A 57 -5.81 10.31 -4.06
N ILE A 58 -5.42 9.05 -4.14
CA ILE A 58 -4.15 8.62 -4.72
C ILE A 58 -4.45 8.25 -6.18
N PRO A 59 -3.80 8.88 -7.18
CA PRO A 59 -4.02 8.53 -8.58
C PRO A 59 -3.78 7.04 -8.88
N GLU A 60 -4.72 6.42 -9.58
CA GLU A 60 -4.51 5.12 -10.21
C GLU A 60 -3.73 5.32 -11.51
N ALA A 61 -2.60 4.61 -11.66
CA ALA A 61 -1.90 4.51 -12.93
C ALA A 61 -2.38 3.28 -13.69
N GLN A 62 -3.24 3.51 -14.68
CA GLN A 62 -3.90 2.46 -15.46
C GLN A 62 -3.03 1.95 -16.61
N THR A 63 -2.07 2.74 -17.05
CA THR A 63 -1.14 2.37 -18.12
C THR A 63 0.32 2.39 -17.67
N LYS A 64 1.21 1.94 -18.55
CA LYS A 64 2.65 2.10 -18.36
C LYS A 64 3.02 3.58 -18.25
N ASP A 65 2.48 4.38 -19.15
CA ASP A 65 2.88 5.78 -19.33
C ASP A 65 2.38 6.65 -18.17
N ASP A 66 1.18 6.38 -17.63
CA ASP A 66 0.66 7.06 -16.43
C ASP A 66 1.61 6.88 -15.24
N TRP A 67 2.02 5.63 -14.99
CA TRP A 67 2.92 5.32 -13.89
C TRP A 67 4.27 6.02 -14.03
N VAL A 68 4.85 5.96 -15.23
CA VAL A 68 6.15 6.60 -15.51
C VAL A 68 6.03 8.11 -15.36
N TYR A 69 4.94 8.70 -15.86
CA TYR A 69 4.66 10.13 -15.72
C TYR A 69 4.58 10.54 -14.24
N LEU A 70 3.70 9.90 -13.46
CA LEU A 70 3.53 10.19 -12.03
C LEU A 70 4.84 10.04 -11.26
N CYS A 71 5.59 8.96 -11.51
CA CYS A 71 6.87 8.74 -10.85
C CYS A 71 7.92 9.80 -11.23
N LYS A 72 8.01 10.23 -12.49
CA LYS A 72 8.92 11.30 -12.91
C LYS A 72 8.56 12.66 -12.30
N GLN A 73 7.29 12.89 -11.98
CA GLN A 73 6.82 14.08 -11.27
C GLN A 73 6.96 13.97 -9.75
N GLY A 74 7.42 12.83 -9.22
CA GLY A 74 7.46 12.57 -7.79
C GLY A 74 6.07 12.50 -7.13
N LEU A 75 5.04 12.19 -7.92
CA LEU A 75 3.66 12.12 -7.48
C LEU A 75 3.30 10.72 -6.98
N PRO A 76 2.43 10.62 -5.96
CA PRO A 76 1.97 9.33 -5.47
C PRO A 76 1.11 8.62 -6.53
N ALA A 77 1.23 7.30 -6.57
CA ALA A 77 0.45 6.47 -7.49
C ALA A 77 0.23 5.08 -6.90
N TRP A 78 -0.86 4.44 -7.33
CA TRP A 78 -1.06 3.00 -7.17
C TRP A 78 -1.49 2.35 -8.49
N CYS A 79 -1.31 1.04 -8.59
CA CYS A 79 -1.86 0.21 -9.66
C CYS A 79 -2.14 -1.20 -9.15
N TYR A 80 -2.95 -1.97 -9.86
CA TYR A 80 -3.01 -3.41 -9.67
C TYR A 80 -1.89 -4.10 -10.43
N TYR A 81 -1.50 -5.30 -9.98
CA TYR A 81 -0.55 -6.11 -10.74
C TYR A 81 -1.08 -6.35 -12.16
N LYS A 82 -0.24 -6.11 -13.19
CA LYS A 82 -0.61 -6.11 -14.62
C LYS A 82 -1.71 -5.11 -15.01
N ASN A 83 -2.03 -4.14 -14.15
CA ASN A 83 -3.16 -3.22 -14.33
C ASN A 83 -4.50 -3.97 -14.51
N ASP A 84 -4.64 -5.12 -13.85
CA ASP A 84 -5.83 -5.97 -13.89
C ASP A 84 -6.54 -5.96 -12.54
N THR A 85 -7.81 -5.56 -12.53
CA THR A 85 -8.63 -5.45 -11.31
C THR A 85 -8.85 -6.78 -10.61
N ALA A 86 -8.81 -7.92 -11.33
CA ALA A 86 -8.89 -9.24 -10.71
C ALA A 86 -7.71 -9.51 -9.74
N ASN A 87 -6.54 -8.92 -10.02
CA ASN A 87 -5.39 -9.00 -9.13
C ASN A 87 -5.54 -8.11 -7.89
N GLY A 88 -6.41 -7.09 -7.92
CA GLY A 88 -6.72 -6.26 -6.76
C GLY A 88 -7.35 -7.05 -5.63
N THR A 89 -8.33 -7.90 -5.95
CA THR A 89 -8.97 -8.79 -4.96
C THR A 89 -8.00 -9.83 -4.42
N LYS A 90 -7.04 -10.27 -5.25
CA LYS A 90 -6.10 -11.35 -4.91
C LYS A 90 -4.88 -10.86 -4.13
N TYR A 91 -4.24 -9.77 -4.56
CA TYR A 91 -2.96 -9.32 -4.04
C TYR A 91 -2.98 -7.93 -3.41
N GLY A 92 -4.07 -7.16 -3.59
CA GLY A 92 -4.14 -5.75 -3.22
C GLY A 92 -3.43 -4.84 -4.24
N LYS A 93 -3.13 -3.61 -3.81
CA LYS A 93 -2.51 -2.58 -4.64
C LYS A 93 -0.99 -2.57 -4.51
N LEU A 94 -0.34 -2.15 -5.59
CA LEU A 94 1.07 -1.78 -5.62
C LEU A 94 1.18 -0.27 -5.59
N TYR A 95 1.99 0.26 -4.67
CA TYR A 95 2.22 1.69 -4.48
C TYR A 95 3.64 2.06 -4.90
N ASN A 96 3.80 3.24 -5.50
CA ASN A 96 5.13 3.83 -5.63
C ASN A 96 5.62 4.39 -4.29
N TRP A 97 6.91 4.71 -4.19
CA TRP A 97 7.46 5.24 -2.94
C TRP A 97 6.84 6.59 -2.54
N TYR A 98 6.48 7.41 -3.52
CA TYR A 98 5.91 8.72 -3.28
C TYR A 98 4.56 8.63 -2.54
N ALA A 99 3.75 7.60 -2.80
CA ALA A 99 2.56 7.31 -2.01
C ALA A 99 2.92 6.84 -0.59
N VAL A 100 3.93 5.97 -0.45
CA VAL A 100 4.35 5.41 0.85
C VAL A 100 4.82 6.49 1.83
N ASN A 101 5.53 7.52 1.32
CA ASN A 101 6.14 8.57 2.12
C ASN A 101 5.45 9.94 1.95
N ASP A 102 4.19 9.95 1.57
CA ASP A 102 3.40 11.19 1.44
C ASP A 102 3.00 11.74 2.82
N ILE A 103 3.04 13.06 2.98
CA ILE A 103 2.67 13.77 4.22
C ILE A 103 1.20 13.56 4.61
N ARG A 104 0.35 13.20 3.64
CA ARG A 104 -1.09 12.92 3.85
C ARG A 104 -1.36 11.56 4.47
N ILE A 105 -0.31 10.73 4.62
CA ILE A 105 -0.28 9.43 5.28
C ILE A 105 -1.07 8.37 4.51
N LEU A 106 -0.35 7.38 3.97
CA LEU A 106 -0.95 6.26 3.24
C LEU A 106 -1.66 5.27 4.17
N ALA A 107 -1.11 5.04 5.35
CA ALA A 107 -1.64 4.04 6.27
C ALA A 107 -2.95 4.51 6.93
N PRO A 108 -3.91 3.60 7.19
CA PRO A 108 -5.12 3.93 7.94
C PRO A 108 -4.82 4.37 9.36
N LYS A 109 -5.70 5.17 9.96
CA LYS A 109 -5.53 5.66 11.34
C LYS A 109 -5.29 4.50 12.33
N GLY A 110 -4.26 4.63 13.17
CA GLY A 110 -3.84 3.61 14.14
C GLY A 110 -2.91 2.53 13.56
N TRP A 111 -2.48 2.72 12.32
CA TRP A 111 -1.51 1.88 11.62
C TRP A 111 -0.45 2.76 10.95
N HIS A 112 0.74 2.20 10.73
CA HIS A 112 1.78 2.79 9.92
C HIS A 112 2.33 1.78 8.92
N VAL A 113 2.93 2.26 7.83
CA VAL A 113 3.71 1.40 6.92
C VAL A 113 4.87 0.80 7.71
N ALA A 114 5.04 -0.53 7.62
CA ALA A 114 6.05 -1.25 8.37
C ALA A 114 7.46 -0.68 8.12
N LYS A 115 8.24 -0.52 9.17
CA LYS A 115 9.65 -0.12 9.09
C LYS A 115 10.56 -1.33 8.87
N ASP A 116 11.73 -1.10 8.30
CA ASP A 116 12.78 -2.12 8.14
C ASP A 116 13.19 -2.73 9.49
N GLU A 117 13.23 -1.92 10.54
CA GLU A 117 13.51 -2.37 11.90
C GLU A 117 12.43 -3.33 12.42
N GLU A 118 11.17 -3.11 12.07
CA GLU A 118 10.06 -3.98 12.46
C GLU A 118 10.06 -5.30 11.71
N TRP A 119 10.39 -5.27 10.41
CA TRP A 119 10.65 -6.49 9.64
C TRP A 119 11.82 -7.26 10.22
N THR A 120 12.88 -6.59 10.69
CA THR A 120 14.02 -7.23 11.36
C THR A 120 13.60 -7.90 12.66
N LEU A 121 12.84 -7.21 13.51
CA LEU A 121 12.30 -7.79 14.75
C LEU A 121 11.36 -8.96 14.49
N LEU A 122 10.53 -8.87 13.44
CA LEU A 122 9.67 -9.96 12.99
C LEU A 122 10.50 -11.19 12.61
N THR A 123 11.52 -11.02 11.78
CA THR A 123 12.42 -12.11 11.37
C THR A 123 13.08 -12.78 12.58
N LEU A 124 13.64 -11.98 13.49
CA LEU A 124 14.24 -12.50 14.73
C LEU A 124 13.22 -13.31 15.54
N LYS A 125 11.99 -12.81 15.68
CA LYS A 125 10.93 -13.51 16.42
C LYS A 125 10.52 -14.84 15.77
N LEU A 126 10.66 -14.93 14.45
CA LEU A 126 10.35 -16.14 13.68
C LEU A 126 11.50 -17.16 13.68
N GLY A 127 12.60 -16.90 14.38
CA GLY A 127 13.73 -17.83 14.49
C GLY A 127 14.91 -17.49 13.58
N GLY A 128 14.99 -16.24 13.09
CA GLY A 128 16.10 -15.75 12.28
C GLY A 128 15.90 -15.86 10.78
N ASP A 129 16.82 -15.27 10.02
CA ASP A 129 16.69 -15.09 8.57
C ASP A 129 16.46 -16.41 7.83
N ALA A 130 17.22 -17.46 8.16
CA ALA A 130 17.21 -18.75 7.46
C ALA A 130 15.82 -19.45 7.39
N VAL A 131 14.85 -19.05 8.22
CA VAL A 131 13.54 -19.72 8.32
C VAL A 131 12.34 -18.78 8.23
N ALA A 132 12.54 -17.47 8.36
CA ALA A 132 11.45 -16.52 8.57
C ALA A 132 10.50 -16.44 7.37
N ALA A 133 11.00 -16.34 6.14
CA ALA A 133 10.15 -16.26 4.96
C ALA A 133 9.30 -17.51 4.78
N GLY A 134 9.86 -18.69 5.04
CA GLY A 134 9.12 -19.96 5.04
C GLY A 134 7.95 -19.98 6.04
N LYS A 135 8.05 -19.24 7.15
CA LYS A 135 6.96 -19.10 8.15
C LYS A 135 5.91 -18.06 7.78
N LEU A 136 6.26 -17.10 6.93
CA LEU A 136 5.37 -16.01 6.49
C LEU A 136 4.57 -16.34 5.23
N LYS A 137 5.20 -17.06 4.28
CA LYS A 137 4.59 -17.47 3.01
C LYS A 137 3.30 -18.26 3.25
N THR A 138 2.28 -18.01 2.43
CA THR A 138 1.05 -18.82 2.40
C THR A 138 1.33 -20.29 2.11
N LYS A 139 0.41 -21.16 2.54
CA LYS A 139 0.48 -22.62 2.32
C LYS A 139 0.26 -23.04 0.87
N GLN A 140 -0.15 -22.10 0.01
CA GLN A 140 -0.42 -22.33 -1.41
C GLN A 140 -0.15 -21.05 -2.21
N GLY A 141 -0.06 -21.20 -3.53
CA GLY A 141 0.08 -20.10 -4.50
C GLY A 141 1.52 -19.76 -4.89
N TRP A 142 2.53 -20.29 -4.18
CA TRP A 142 3.93 -20.14 -4.54
C TRP A 142 4.33 -21.25 -5.53
N LYS A 143 4.78 -20.86 -6.72
CA LYS A 143 5.27 -21.78 -7.75
C LYS A 143 6.52 -22.51 -7.25
N PRO A 144 6.70 -23.79 -7.61
CA PRO A 144 7.92 -24.51 -7.30
C PRO A 144 9.14 -23.88 -7.98
N TYR A 145 10.31 -24.06 -7.38
CA TYR A 145 11.59 -23.62 -7.95
C TYR A 145 12.55 -24.82 -7.99
N LYS A 146 13.04 -25.17 -9.19
CA LYS A 146 13.94 -26.32 -9.41
C LYS A 146 13.45 -27.62 -8.75
N GLY A 147 12.15 -27.89 -8.82
CA GLY A 147 11.52 -29.09 -8.27
C GLY A 147 11.24 -29.05 -6.76
N VAL A 148 11.58 -27.95 -6.07
CA VAL A 148 11.26 -27.74 -4.66
C VAL A 148 9.98 -26.90 -4.53
N GLU A 149 9.07 -27.32 -3.66
CA GLU A 149 7.84 -26.58 -3.38
C GLU A 149 8.15 -25.19 -2.80
N GLY A 150 7.54 -24.15 -3.36
CA GLY A 150 7.79 -22.75 -2.94
C GLY A 150 6.96 -22.30 -1.74
N ASN A 151 5.93 -23.06 -1.38
CA ASN A 151 4.94 -22.70 -0.37
C ASN A 151 5.57 -22.60 1.03
N GLY A 152 4.95 -21.78 1.87
CA GLY A 152 5.31 -21.65 3.27
C GLY A 152 4.42 -22.47 4.18
N THR A 153 4.74 -22.37 5.47
CA THR A 153 3.96 -22.98 6.54
C THR A 153 2.87 -22.05 7.06
N ASN A 154 3.00 -20.73 6.85
CA ASN A 154 2.12 -19.68 7.38
C ASN A 154 1.81 -19.86 8.88
N THR A 155 2.81 -20.24 9.67
CA THR A 155 2.63 -20.67 11.08
C THR A 155 1.97 -19.61 11.96
N HIS A 156 2.11 -18.33 11.60
CA HIS A 156 1.58 -17.20 12.36
C HIS A 156 0.48 -16.45 11.62
N GLY A 157 -0.04 -16.96 10.49
CA GLY A 157 -1.21 -16.38 9.82
C GLY A 157 -0.99 -15.01 9.15
N MET A 158 0.26 -14.60 8.89
CA MET A 158 0.53 -13.32 8.20
C MET A 158 0.11 -13.36 6.72
N ASN A 159 -0.05 -14.55 6.12
CA ASN A 159 -0.58 -14.75 4.77
C ASN A 159 0.17 -13.97 3.67
N VAL A 160 1.50 -14.12 3.59
CA VAL A 160 2.27 -13.50 2.52
C VAL A 160 2.07 -14.26 1.20
N MET A 161 1.37 -13.62 0.26
CA MET A 161 1.09 -14.15 -1.09
C MET A 161 2.10 -13.64 -2.12
N PRO A 162 2.43 -14.45 -3.15
CA PRO A 162 3.41 -14.09 -4.17
C PRO A 162 2.80 -13.21 -5.28
N GLY A 163 2.39 -11.99 -4.90
CA GLY A 163 1.75 -11.03 -5.80
C GLY A 163 2.69 -10.33 -6.78
N GLY A 164 3.99 -10.56 -6.68
CA GLY A 164 5.00 -9.90 -7.50
C GLY A 164 5.20 -8.43 -7.13
N PHE A 165 5.75 -7.69 -8.08
CA PHE A 165 5.90 -6.24 -8.00
C PHE A 165 5.92 -5.61 -9.39
N ARG A 166 5.86 -4.28 -9.44
CA ARG A 166 6.01 -3.49 -10.65
C ARG A 166 7.40 -2.87 -10.71
N SER A 167 8.12 -3.13 -11.79
CA SER A 167 9.32 -2.35 -12.12
C SER A 167 8.91 -0.99 -12.68
N GLY A 168 9.52 0.08 -12.16
CA GLY A 168 9.15 1.46 -12.46
C GLY A 168 9.28 1.88 -13.93
N ILE A 169 9.90 1.07 -14.78
CA ILE A 169 10.21 1.40 -16.17
C ILE A 169 9.29 0.71 -17.18
N SER A 170 8.87 -0.55 -16.99
CA SER A 170 8.04 -1.21 -18.03
C SER A 170 7.31 -2.51 -17.70
N TRP A 171 7.69 -3.26 -16.65
CA TRP A 171 7.25 -4.64 -16.53
C TRP A 171 6.77 -4.99 -15.12
N PHE A 172 5.96 -6.03 -15.05
CA PHE A 172 5.50 -6.67 -13.82
C PHE A 172 6.19 -8.01 -13.67
N GLY A 173 6.68 -8.30 -12.48
CA GLY A 173 7.53 -9.45 -12.22
C GLY A 173 7.11 -10.29 -11.04
N TYR A 174 7.58 -11.54 -11.05
CA TYR A 174 7.53 -12.45 -9.91
C TYR A 174 6.14 -12.85 -9.43
N GLU A 175 5.10 -12.74 -10.26
CA GLU A 175 3.81 -13.35 -9.94
C GLU A 175 3.93 -14.86 -9.74
N GLY A 176 3.50 -15.32 -8.57
CA GLY A 176 3.65 -16.71 -8.14
C GLY A 176 5.03 -17.05 -7.60
N GLU A 177 6.02 -16.15 -7.69
CA GLU A 177 7.43 -16.43 -7.37
C GLU A 177 8.00 -15.51 -6.30
N GLY A 178 7.41 -14.34 -6.10
CA GLY A 178 7.92 -13.35 -5.17
C GLY A 178 6.84 -12.40 -4.63
N ALA A 179 7.15 -11.78 -3.50
CA ALA A 179 6.33 -10.76 -2.86
C ALA A 179 7.24 -9.60 -2.45
N GLY A 180 7.06 -8.45 -3.09
CA GLY A 180 7.79 -7.21 -2.79
C GLY A 180 7.00 -6.30 -1.85
N PHE A 181 7.65 -5.79 -0.82
CA PHE A 181 7.08 -4.85 0.13
C PHE A 181 7.94 -3.61 0.29
N TRP A 182 7.33 -2.44 0.24
CA TRP A 182 7.97 -1.23 0.73
C TRP A 182 8.07 -1.26 2.26
N THR A 183 9.18 -0.75 2.79
CA THR A 183 9.24 -0.29 4.19
C THR A 183 8.91 1.20 4.23
N SER A 184 8.91 1.88 5.39
CA SER A 184 8.82 3.34 5.44
C SER A 184 10.18 4.05 5.49
N ASN A 185 11.29 3.33 5.30
CA ASN A 185 12.64 3.86 5.43
C ASN A 185 13.19 4.34 4.07
N GLN A 186 13.42 5.65 3.96
CA GLN A 186 14.15 6.24 2.84
C GLN A 186 15.66 5.97 2.96
N VAL A 187 16.34 5.79 1.83
CA VAL A 187 17.80 5.62 1.78
C VAL A 187 18.45 6.92 1.31
N ASP A 188 18.05 7.41 0.14
CA ASP A 188 18.56 8.64 -0.45
C ASP A 188 17.47 9.32 -1.31
N ILE A 189 17.84 10.24 -2.20
CA ILE A 189 16.88 10.96 -3.04
C ILE A 189 16.18 10.03 -4.05
N ASP A 190 16.84 8.97 -4.51
CA ASP A 190 16.37 8.07 -5.57
C ASP A 190 15.89 6.71 -5.05
N LYS A 191 16.31 6.32 -3.85
CA LYS A 191 16.12 4.97 -3.31
C LYS A 191 15.46 4.92 -1.94
N ALA A 192 14.79 3.82 -1.68
CA ALA A 192 14.19 3.47 -0.40
C ALA A 192 14.35 1.98 -0.09
N LYS A 193 14.19 1.59 1.17
CA LYS A 193 14.34 0.19 1.59
C LYS A 193 13.10 -0.63 1.23
N TYR A 194 13.32 -1.83 0.70
CA TYR A 194 12.30 -2.83 0.44
C TYR A 194 12.63 -4.17 1.09
N ILE A 195 11.60 -5.00 1.19
CA ILE A 195 11.67 -6.42 1.54
C ILE A 195 11.20 -7.24 0.35
N MET A 196 11.89 -8.34 0.05
CA MET A 196 11.48 -9.31 -0.95
C MET A 196 11.52 -10.72 -0.37
N ILE A 197 10.42 -11.44 -0.56
CA ILE A 197 10.31 -12.86 -0.24
C ILE A 197 10.16 -13.61 -1.55
N LEU A 198 10.96 -14.66 -1.74
CA LEU A 198 10.98 -15.46 -2.97
C LEU A 198 10.57 -16.91 -2.70
N ASN A 199 10.04 -17.59 -3.72
CA ASN A 199 9.73 -19.02 -3.66
C ASN A 199 10.98 -19.87 -3.38
N ALA A 200 12.12 -19.48 -3.93
CA ALA A 200 13.40 -20.17 -3.85
C ALA A 200 14.17 -19.94 -2.53
N SER A 201 13.63 -19.14 -1.61
CA SER A 201 14.32 -18.78 -0.37
C SER A 201 13.40 -18.83 0.85
N ASN A 202 14.01 -19.06 2.02
CA ASN A 202 13.38 -18.92 3.33
C ASN A 202 13.85 -17.66 4.07
N GLU A 203 14.67 -16.83 3.43
CA GLU A 203 15.17 -15.56 3.95
C GLU A 203 14.37 -14.38 3.38
N LEU A 204 14.32 -13.29 4.15
CA LEU A 204 13.81 -12.00 3.68
C LEU A 204 14.98 -11.25 3.04
N LEU A 205 14.94 -11.07 1.73
CA LEU A 205 15.91 -10.22 1.05
C LEU A 205 15.58 -8.76 1.32
N LYS A 206 16.61 -7.98 1.65
CA LYS A 206 16.47 -6.56 1.97
C LYS A 206 17.48 -5.76 1.18
N GLY A 207 17.13 -4.53 0.81
CA GLY A 207 18.06 -3.64 0.15
C GLY A 207 17.44 -2.32 -0.26
N PRO A 208 18.20 -1.44 -0.91
CA PRO A 208 17.67 -0.25 -1.54
C PRO A 208 17.05 -0.57 -2.91
N PHE A 209 15.97 0.11 -3.25
CA PHE A 209 15.36 0.03 -4.59
C PHE A 209 14.86 1.40 -5.04
N GLY A 210 14.77 1.59 -6.35
CA GLY A 210 14.37 2.88 -6.93
C GLY A 210 12.94 3.26 -6.56
N LYS A 211 12.71 4.52 -6.20
CA LYS A 211 11.40 5.04 -5.76
C LYS A 211 10.27 4.95 -6.80
N MET A 212 10.64 4.79 -8.07
CA MET A 212 9.70 4.61 -9.18
C MET A 212 9.06 3.22 -9.23
N ASN A 213 9.53 2.24 -8.45
CA ASN A 213 8.97 0.89 -8.46
C ASN A 213 7.66 0.82 -7.66
N GLY A 214 6.80 -0.13 -8.03
CA GLY A 214 5.53 -0.39 -7.35
C GLY A 214 5.61 -1.65 -6.51
N MET A 215 5.40 -1.56 -5.20
CA MET A 215 5.39 -2.72 -4.31
C MET A 215 4.16 -2.72 -3.41
N SER A 216 3.85 -3.90 -2.86
CA SER A 216 2.81 -4.02 -1.84
C SER A 216 3.24 -3.28 -0.56
N VAL A 217 2.27 -2.98 0.30
CA VAL A 217 2.52 -2.40 1.63
C VAL A 217 1.91 -3.31 2.68
N ARG A 218 2.66 -3.57 3.74
CA ARG A 218 2.15 -4.15 4.98
C ARG A 218 2.25 -3.11 6.09
N CYS A 219 1.17 -2.99 6.85
CA CYS A 219 1.13 -2.06 7.97
C CYS A 219 1.27 -2.79 9.31
N VAL A 220 1.87 -2.09 10.26
CA VAL A 220 1.96 -2.47 11.66
C VAL A 220 1.08 -1.53 12.46
N LYS A 221 0.43 -2.05 13.49
CA LYS A 221 -0.43 -1.27 14.36
C LYS A 221 0.40 -0.37 15.26
N ASP A 222 -0.06 0.85 15.44
CA ASP A 222 0.59 1.79 16.35
C ASP A 222 0.55 1.25 17.78
N LYS A 223 1.67 1.41 18.49
CA LYS A 223 1.72 1.13 19.92
C LYS A 223 0.94 2.23 20.65
N LYS A 224 0.15 1.82 21.63
CA LYS A 224 -0.49 2.75 22.57
C LYS A 224 0.52 3.26 23.59
#